data_AF-A0A383E4P4-F1
#
_entry.id   AF-A0A383E4P4-F1
#
_cell.length_a   1.000
_cell.length_b   1.000
_cell.length_c   1.000
_cell.angle_alpha   90.00
_cell.angle_beta   90.00
_cell.angle_gamma   90.00
#
_symmetry.space_group_name_H-M   'P 1'
#
loop_
_entity.id
_entity.type
_entity.pdbx_description
1 polymer ?
#
loop_
_entity_poly.entity_id
_entity_poly.type
_entity_poly.pdbx_seq_one_letter_code
_entity_poly.pdbx_strand_id
1 'polypeptide(L)'
;MLMGHKDFVTVQISNENTQVQIHKPELTGDKVISSVHSRFLIKKGWKGSRKNIPAAYLTGYFAGKKALEKGTSSAILYSGTRQYTSRMAAALKGVSDAGLKIPADEKTFPA
;
A
#
# COMPACT_ATOMS: atom_id res chain seq x y z
N MET A 1 7.00 0.93 15.80
CA MET A 1 6.84 0.23 14.50
C MET A 1 7.66 -1.05 14.48
N LEU A 2 8.99 -0.99 14.47
CA LEU A 2 9.86 -2.18 14.50
C LEU A 2 9.74 -3.01 15.79
N MET A 3 9.49 -2.38 16.94
CA MET A 3 9.19 -3.08 18.21
C MET A 3 8.01 -4.07 18.11
N GLY A 4 7.07 -3.84 17.19
CA GLY A 4 5.90 -4.70 17.04
C GLY A 4 6.16 -6.00 16.27
N HIS A 5 7.35 -6.17 15.68
CA HIS A 5 7.68 -7.30 14.78
C HIS A 5 6.60 -7.56 13.71
N LYS A 6 5.96 -6.48 13.26
CA LYS A 6 4.89 -6.52 12.27
C LYS A 6 5.44 -6.09 10.92
N ASP A 7 4.96 -6.76 9.88
CA ASP A 7 5.14 -6.32 8.50
C ASP A 7 4.57 -4.90 8.37
N PHE A 8 5.10 -4.16 7.40
CA PHE A 8 4.68 -2.79 7.20
C PHE A 8 4.50 -2.44 5.74
N VAL A 9 3.52 -1.57 5.48
CA VAL A 9 3.21 -1.07 4.15
C VAL A 9 3.75 0.34 4.00
N THR A 10 4.52 0.58 2.94
CA THR A 10 4.92 1.92 2.52
C THR A 10 4.12 2.34 1.31
N VAL A 11 3.62 3.58 1.36
CA VAL A 11 2.91 4.20 0.24
C VAL A 11 3.70 5.42 -0.21
N GLN A 12 4.28 5.32 -1.40
CA GLN A 12 5.01 6.41 -2.03
C GLN A 12 4.21 6.97 -3.19
N ILE A 13 3.92 8.27 -3.10
CA ILE A 13 3.26 9.02 -4.16
C ILE A 13 4.31 9.94 -4.77
N SER A 14 4.47 9.86 -6.09
CA SER A 14 5.30 10.74 -6.89
C SER A 14 4.43 11.72 -7.70
N ASN A 15 5.08 12.55 -8.51
CA ASN A 15 4.39 13.54 -9.35
C ASN A 15 3.46 12.90 -10.39
N GLU A 16 3.68 11.64 -10.73
CA GLU A 16 2.93 10.95 -11.77
C GLU A 16 2.39 9.57 -11.35
N ASN A 17 2.94 8.95 -10.31
CA ASN A 17 2.67 7.56 -9.99
C ASN A 17 2.45 7.33 -8.50
N THR A 18 1.90 6.16 -8.19
CA THR A 18 1.75 5.63 -6.83
C THR A 18 2.44 4.28 -6.77
N GLN A 19 3.23 4.08 -5.72
CA GLN A 19 3.93 2.83 -5.44
C GLN A 19 3.54 2.38 -4.03
N VAL A 20 3.14 1.11 -3.92
CA VAL A 20 2.80 0.48 -2.66
C VAL A 20 3.69 -0.74 -2.49
N GLN A 21 4.33 -0.84 -1.33
CA GLN A 21 5.20 -1.95 -1.00
C GLN A 21 4.89 -2.47 0.39
N ILE A 22 4.95 -3.78 0.56
CA ILE A 22 4.83 -4.44 1.86
C ILE A 22 6.17 -5.09 2.17
N HIS A 23 6.69 -4.77 3.33
CA HIS A 23 8.02 -5.14 3.80
C HIS A 23 7.91 -5.99 5.05
N LYS A 24 8.83 -6.93 5.17
CA LYS A 24 9.07 -7.71 6.38
C LYS A 24 10.40 -7.28 6.98
N PRO A 25 10.43 -6.80 8.23
CA PRO A 25 11.69 -6.49 8.89
C PRO A 25 12.44 -7.80 9.21
N GLU A 26 13.67 -7.94 8.71
CA GLU A 26 14.61 -9.00 9.06
C GLU A 26 15.88 -8.39 9.65
N LEU A 27 16.64 -9.14 10.45
CA LEU A 27 17.86 -8.64 11.13
C LEU A 27 18.92 -8.14 10.14
N THR A 28 18.97 -8.72 8.95
CA THR A 28 19.90 -8.35 7.87
C THR A 28 19.44 -7.15 7.05
N GLY A 29 18.20 -6.69 7.25
CA GLY A 29 17.57 -5.62 6.48
C GLY A 29 16.11 -5.92 6.12
N ASP A 30 15.40 -4.90 5.64
CA ASP A 30 13.99 -5.05 5.26
C ASP A 30 13.84 -5.82 3.95
N LYS A 31 13.00 -6.87 3.97
CA LYS A 31 12.69 -7.69 2.80
C LYS A 31 11.37 -7.26 2.17
N VAL A 32 11.39 -6.93 0.89
CA VAL A 32 10.19 -6.57 0.13
C VAL A 32 9.38 -7.82 -0.20
N ILE A 33 8.24 -8.02 0.45
CA ILE A 33 7.32 -9.12 0.19
C ILE A 33 6.53 -8.83 -1.09
N SER A 34 5.87 -7.68 -1.17
CA SER A 34 5.10 -7.28 -2.34
C SER A 34 5.46 -5.86 -2.76
N SER A 35 5.48 -5.63 -4.07
CA SER A 35 5.76 -4.31 -4.65
C SER A 35 4.90 -4.12 -5.87
N VAL A 36 4.16 -3.01 -5.89
CA VAL A 36 3.26 -2.66 -6.99
C VAL A 36 3.43 -1.19 -7.31
N HIS A 37 3.56 -0.89 -8.60
CA HIS A 37 3.72 0.45 -9.12
C HIS A 37 2.60 0.76 -10.13
N SER A 38 1.92 1.90 -10.00
CA SER A 38 0.69 2.25 -10.73
C SER A 38 0.78 2.23 -12.26
N ARG A 39 1.98 2.13 -12.83
CA ARG A 39 2.20 1.78 -14.25
C ARG A 39 1.58 0.45 -14.66
N PHE A 40 1.39 -0.51 -13.74
CA PHE A 40 0.71 -1.76 -14.08
C PHE A 40 -0.73 -1.54 -14.52
N LEU A 41 -1.38 -0.47 -14.06
CA LEU A 41 -2.74 -0.12 -14.44
C LEU A 41 -2.86 0.18 -15.93
N ILE A 42 -1.81 0.72 -16.56
CA ILE A 42 -1.77 0.94 -18.02
C ILE A 42 -1.97 -0.40 -18.76
N LYS A 43 -1.27 -1.46 -18.31
CA LYS A 43 -1.41 -2.80 -18.89
C LYS A 43 -2.79 -3.42 -18.66
N LYS A 44 -3.55 -2.90 -17.68
CA LYS A 44 -4.92 -3.31 -17.35
C LYS A 44 -5.97 -2.40 -18.01
N GLY A 45 -5.58 -1.52 -18.93
CA GLY A 45 -6.51 -0.65 -19.68
C GLY A 45 -6.88 0.65 -18.97
N TRP A 46 -6.17 1.03 -17.90
CA TRP A 46 -6.43 2.30 -17.20
C TRP A 46 -6.01 3.50 -18.05
N LYS A 47 -6.98 4.35 -18.37
CA LYS A 47 -6.78 5.59 -19.16
C LYS A 47 -6.63 6.86 -18.31
N GLY A 48 -6.93 6.76 -17.01
CA GLY A 48 -6.91 7.90 -16.09
C GLY A 48 -5.51 8.23 -15.56
N SER A 49 -5.45 9.25 -14.71
CA SER A 49 -4.21 9.58 -13.99
C SER A 49 -3.75 8.42 -13.10
N ARG A 50 -2.43 8.21 -13.04
CA ARG A 50 -1.79 7.12 -12.27
C ARG A 50 -1.48 7.47 -10.81
N LYS A 51 -1.88 8.67 -10.39
CA LYS A 51 -1.70 9.20 -9.02
C LYS A 51 -3.00 9.64 -8.36
N ASN A 52 -4.14 9.49 -9.03
CA ASN A 52 -5.43 9.88 -8.47
C ASN A 52 -5.86 8.89 -7.38
N ILE A 53 -6.91 9.25 -6.64
CA ILE A 53 -7.45 8.45 -5.53
C ILE A 53 -7.80 7.02 -5.98
N PRO A 54 -8.52 6.80 -7.10
CA PRO A 54 -8.81 5.46 -7.61
C PRO A 54 -7.55 4.65 -7.98
N ALA A 55 -6.58 5.26 -8.65
CA ALA A 55 -5.33 4.57 -9.01
C ALA A 55 -4.56 4.16 -7.76
N ALA A 56 -4.49 5.02 -6.75
CA ALA A 56 -3.85 4.71 -5.47
C ALA A 56 -4.56 3.53 -4.78
N TYR A 57 -5.90 3.55 -4.72
CA TYR A 57 -6.70 2.45 -4.20
C TYR A 57 -6.41 1.12 -4.92
N LEU A 58 -6.50 1.10 -6.26
CA LEU A 58 -6.25 -0.11 -7.05
C LEU A 58 -4.81 -0.62 -6.90
N THR A 59 -3.84 0.29 -6.75
CA THR A 59 -2.45 -0.11 -6.48
C THR A 59 -2.27 -0.77 -5.11
N GLY A 60 -2.93 -0.23 -4.08
CA GLY A 60 -2.95 -0.82 -2.76
C GLY A 60 -3.63 -2.19 -2.76
N TYR A 61 -4.79 -2.29 -3.41
CA TYR A 61 -5.54 -3.54 -3.53
C TYR A 61 -4.71 -4.66 -4.14
N PHE A 62 -4.04 -4.37 -5.26
CA PHE A 62 -3.20 -5.36 -5.93
C PHE A 62 -1.95 -5.72 -5.12
N ALA A 63 -1.38 -4.76 -4.37
CA ALA A 63 -0.26 -5.03 -3.47
C ALA A 63 -0.67 -5.93 -2.29
N GLY A 64 -1.86 -5.71 -1.73
CA GLY A 64 -2.45 -6.53 -0.68
C GLY A 64 -2.71 -7.96 -1.15
N LYS A 65 -3.32 -8.15 -2.33
CA LYS A 65 -3.53 -9.49 -2.91
C LYS A 65 -2.23 -10.26 -3.09
N LYS A 66 -1.19 -9.63 -3.65
CA LYS A 66 0.13 -10.24 -3.79
C LYS A 66 0.81 -10.57 -2.45
N ALA A 67 0.55 -9.78 -1.41
CA ALA A 67 1.09 -10.05 -0.09
C ALA A 67 0.38 -11.23 0.59
N LEU A 68 -0.94 -11.34 0.42
CA LEU A 68 -1.71 -12.50 0.88
C LEU A 68 -1.25 -13.79 0.22
N GLU A 69 -1.02 -13.79 -1.09
CA GLU A 69 -0.44 -14.93 -1.83
C GLU A 69 0.93 -15.36 -1.27
N LYS A 70 1.68 -14.43 -0.68
CA LYS A 70 2.99 -14.67 -0.05
C LYS A 70 2.91 -14.96 1.45
N GLY A 71 1.70 -15.04 2.02
CA GLY A 71 1.48 -15.43 3.42
C GLY A 71 1.48 -14.28 4.43
N THR A 72 1.43 -13.02 4.02
CA THR A 72 1.31 -11.89 4.95
C THR A 72 -0.14 -11.70 5.39
N SER A 73 -0.38 -11.70 6.71
CA SER A 73 -1.73 -11.57 7.29
C SER A 73 -2.05 -10.16 7.80
N SER A 74 -1.05 -9.43 8.30
CA SER A 74 -1.23 -8.11 8.90
C SER A 74 -0.09 -7.18 8.55
N ALA A 75 -0.38 -5.89 8.35
CA ALA A 75 0.66 -4.88 8.16
C ALA A 75 0.29 -3.55 8.84
N ILE A 76 1.30 -2.74 9.17
CA ILE A 76 1.10 -1.37 9.69
C ILE A 76 1.56 -0.35 8.63
N LEU A 77 0.86 0.78 8.52
CA LEU A 77 1.31 1.89 7.67
C LEU A 77 2.64 2.48 8.17
N TYR A 78 3.59 2.64 7.25
CA TYR A 78 4.75 3.49 7.43
C TYR A 78 4.80 4.59 6.38
N SER A 79 4.55 5.82 6.81
CA SER A 79 4.64 7.02 5.98
C SER A 79 6.03 7.67 5.98
N GLY A 80 6.94 7.23 6.85
CA GLY A 80 8.22 7.89 7.07
C GLY A 80 8.02 9.36 7.46
N THR A 81 8.71 10.28 6.78
CA THR A 81 8.62 11.73 6.98
C THR A 81 7.50 12.40 6.18
N ARG A 82 6.72 11.63 5.41
CA ARG A 82 5.69 12.19 4.51
C ARG A 82 4.40 12.47 5.26
N GLN A 83 3.75 13.57 4.89
CA GLN A 83 2.41 13.87 5.38
C GLN A 83 1.39 12.83 4.91
N TYR A 84 0.50 12.45 5.82
CA TYR A 84 -0.63 11.58 5.52
C TYR A 84 -1.62 12.32 4.62
N THR A 85 -1.90 11.78 3.43
CA THR A 85 -2.78 12.41 2.43
C THR A 85 -3.94 11.49 2.08
N SER A 86 -5.02 12.06 1.53
CA SER A 86 -6.21 11.30 1.06
C SER A 86 -5.86 10.17 0.08
N ARG A 87 -4.82 10.36 -0.75
CA ARG A 87 -4.31 9.34 -1.67
C ARG A 87 -3.61 8.19 -0.95
N MET A 88 -2.88 8.46 0.13
CA MET A 88 -2.30 7.40 0.98
C MET A 88 -3.40 6.63 1.69
N ALA A 89 -4.41 7.33 2.21
CA ALA A 89 -5.59 6.72 2.81
C ALA A 89 -6.32 5.81 1.82
N ALA A 90 -6.47 6.24 0.55
CA ALA A 90 -7.05 5.41 -0.50
C ALA A 90 -6.26 4.12 -0.77
N ALA A 91 -4.92 4.23 -0.84
CA ALA A 91 -4.07 3.06 -1.01
C ALA A 91 -4.20 2.09 0.17
N LEU A 92 -4.27 2.60 1.41
CA LEU A 92 -4.50 1.78 2.60
C LEU A 92 -5.86 1.09 2.59
N LYS A 93 -6.91 1.80 2.19
CA LYS A 93 -8.25 1.22 2.01
C LYS A 93 -8.19 0.04 1.04
N GLY A 94 -7.50 0.21 -0.10
CA GLY A 94 -7.30 -0.87 -1.06
C GLY A 94 -6.59 -2.08 -0.46
N VAL A 95 -5.51 -1.88 0.32
CA VAL A 95 -4.82 -2.99 0.97
C VAL A 95 -5.70 -3.69 2.02
N SER A 96 -6.50 -2.92 2.77
CA SER A 96 -7.47 -3.46 3.73
C SER A 96 -8.52 -4.32 3.03
N ASP A 97 -9.14 -3.80 1.98
CA ASP A 97 -10.16 -4.50 1.18
C ASP A 97 -9.61 -5.72 0.44
N ALA A 98 -8.30 -5.78 0.20
CA ALA A 98 -7.67 -6.98 -0.35
C ALA A 98 -7.72 -8.17 0.61
N GLY A 99 -7.85 -7.90 1.93
CA GLY A 99 -7.92 -8.87 3.01
C GLY A 99 -6.77 -8.79 4.04
N LEU A 100 -5.89 -7.79 3.93
CA LEU A 100 -4.78 -7.60 4.87
C LEU A 100 -5.28 -6.85 6.11
N LYS A 101 -4.98 -7.35 7.32
CA LYS A 101 -5.35 -6.64 8.56
C LYS A 101 -4.45 -5.43 8.78
N ILE A 102 -5.01 -4.23 8.61
CA ILE A 102 -4.33 -2.96 8.88
C ILE A 102 -5.06 -2.23 10.01
N PRO A 103 -4.35 -1.74 11.05
CA PRO A 103 -4.96 -0.88 12.04
C PRO A 103 -5.22 0.50 11.42
N ALA A 104 -6.45 0.73 10.97
CA ALA A 104 -6.92 2.00 10.43
C ALA A 104 -8.37 2.25 10.87
N ASP A 105 -8.70 3.50 11.19
CA ASP A 105 -10.05 3.91 11.55
C ASP A 105 -10.84 4.26 10.29
N GLU A 106 -12.08 3.78 10.18
CA GLU A 106 -12.91 3.93 8.98
C GLU A 106 -13.17 5.40 8.61
N LYS A 107 -13.20 6.29 9.61
CA LYS A 107 -13.36 7.75 9.43
C LYS A 107 -12.21 8.40 8.67
N THR A 108 -11.07 7.72 8.57
CA THR A 108 -9.86 8.23 7.94
C THR A 108 -9.84 7.97 6.43
N PHE A 109 -10.72 7.10 5.93
CA PHE A 109 -10.77 6.77 4.51
C PHE A 109 -11.52 7.84 3.71
N PRO A 110 -11.05 8.15 2.48
CA PRO A 110 -11.79 9.04 1.59
C PRO A 110 -13.14 8.41 1.24
N ALA A 111 -14.16 9.26 1.15
CA ALA A 111 -15.51 8.93 0.69
C ALA A 111 -15.52 8.53 -0.79
#